data_AF-A0A382TBW7-F1
#
_entry.id   AF-A0A382TBW7-F1
#
_cell.length_a   1.000
_cell.length_b   1.000
_cell.length_c   1.000
_cell.angle_alpha   90.00
_cell.angle_beta   90.00
_cell.angle_gamma   90.00
#
_symmetry.space_group_name_H-M   'P 1'
#
loop_
_entity.id
_entity.type
_entity.pdbx_description
1 polymer ?
#
loop_
_entity_poly.entity_id
_entity_poly.type
_entity_poly.pdbx_seq_one_letter_code
_entity_poly.pdbx_strand_id
1 'polypeptide(L)'
;MSRRIHIVLLICAAANLAVVTGCREPFGESSDACSDLTGLPLIDLFISSSQRLPASGEVPAHCRVKGVIETEIQFELLLPEPDEWNGRFLMGGGGGFVGTVQNQARTLYSHGGRPLQRGYATVGTDTGHVGGGIEASWALNNPTRQMNWGYRAVHLTTEAAKSIIAEYYGRATDYSYFVGCSRGGGQAMMESQRYPDDFDGIVAAAPAYNWTAFTTGFLQAQQAMFPNGEGGDPVVREET
;
A
#
# COMPACT_ATOMS: atom_id res chain seq x y z
N MET A 1 -17.65 -9.64 10.44
CA MET A 1 -17.28 -9.23 11.81
C MET A 1 -16.58 -7.88 11.72
N SER A 2 -17.33 -6.80 11.92
CA SER A 2 -16.81 -5.42 11.89
C SER A 2 -15.97 -5.18 13.16
N ARG A 3 -14.65 -5.07 13.01
CA ARG A 3 -13.81 -4.50 14.07
C ARG A 3 -13.79 -2.99 13.86
N ARG A 4 -14.67 -2.30 14.60
CA ARG A 4 -14.66 -0.85 14.73
C ARG A 4 -13.36 -0.43 15.42
N ILE A 5 -12.57 0.41 14.77
CA ILE A 5 -11.48 1.14 15.42
C ILE A 5 -12.14 2.05 16.47
N HIS A 6 -11.84 1.80 17.74
CA HIS A 6 -12.35 2.61 18.85
C HIS A 6 -11.40 3.78 19.05
N ILE A 7 -11.76 4.95 18.53
CA ILE A 7 -11.22 6.21 19.04
C ILE A 7 -11.84 6.41 20.43
N VAL A 8 -11.02 6.35 21.47
CA VAL A 8 -11.48 6.60 22.85
C VAL A 8 -11.76 8.10 22.98
N LEU A 9 -13.05 8.46 22.95
CA LEU A 9 -13.51 9.77 23.42
C LEU A 9 -13.70 9.66 24.95
N LEU A 10 -12.75 10.19 25.71
CA LEU A 10 -12.84 10.28 27.17
C LEU A 10 -13.90 11.34 27.55
N ILE A 11 -15.05 10.90 28.03
CA ILE A 11 -16.06 11.77 28.66
C ILE A 11 -15.66 11.93 30.13
N CYS A 12 -15.11 13.10 30.49
CA CYS A 12 -14.85 13.46 31.88
C CYS A 12 -16.17 13.71 32.64
N ALA A 13 -16.43 12.90 33.67
CA ALA A 13 -17.46 13.17 34.66
C ALA A 13 -17.00 14.32 35.59
N ALA A 14 -17.88 15.30 35.79
CA ALA A 14 -17.59 16.51 36.55
C ALA A 14 -17.45 16.25 38.05
N ALA A 15 -16.27 16.56 38.60
CA ALA A 15 -16.08 16.91 40.00
C ALA A 15 -15.34 18.24 40.05
N ASN A 16 -15.97 19.23 40.70
CA ASN A 16 -15.45 20.58 40.86
C ASN A 16 -14.11 20.57 41.63
N LEU A 17 -13.03 21.02 40.99
CA LEU A 17 -12.02 21.93 41.56
C LEU A 17 -10.97 22.30 40.49
N ALA A 18 -10.65 23.59 40.39
CA ALA A 18 -9.66 24.23 39.51
C ALA A 18 -9.87 24.05 37.99
N VAL A 19 -10.33 25.12 37.35
CA VAL A 19 -10.33 25.26 35.89
C VAL A 19 -8.88 25.36 35.42
N VAL A 20 -8.24 24.22 35.18
CA VAL A 20 -7.17 24.12 34.20
C VAL A 20 -7.89 23.91 32.88
N THR A 21 -8.11 24.99 32.13
CA THR A 21 -8.41 24.91 30.70
C THR A 21 -7.20 24.30 30.00
N GLY A 22 -7.08 22.98 30.09
CA GLY A 22 -6.32 22.20 29.13
C GLY A 22 -7.17 22.11 27.87
N CYS A 23 -7.21 23.21 27.09
CA CYS A 23 -7.33 23.01 25.66
C CYS A 23 -6.28 21.96 25.29
N ARG A 24 -6.68 20.89 24.61
CA ARG A 24 -5.70 20.10 23.86
C ARG A 24 -5.07 21.12 22.92
N GLU A 25 -3.87 21.56 23.29
CA GLU A 25 -3.02 22.35 22.43
C GLU A 25 -3.08 21.66 21.06
N PRO A 26 -3.27 22.41 19.96
CA PRO A 26 -2.98 21.84 18.66
C PRO A 26 -1.60 21.19 18.80
N PHE A 27 -1.42 19.97 18.29
CA PHE A 27 -0.08 19.52 17.94
C PHE A 27 0.60 20.72 17.28
N GLY A 28 1.70 21.17 17.87
CA GLY A 28 2.11 22.57 17.86
C GLY A 28 2.12 23.18 16.47
N GLU A 29 2.28 24.50 16.40
CA GLU A 29 2.78 25.19 15.21
C GLU A 29 4.20 24.70 14.86
N SER A 30 4.38 23.40 14.65
CA SER A 30 5.52 22.80 14.01
C SER A 30 5.48 23.29 12.58
N SER A 31 6.50 24.05 12.22
CA SER A 31 6.75 24.49 10.84
C SER A 31 6.88 23.32 9.85
N ASP A 32 6.80 22.06 10.29
CA ASP A 32 6.83 20.89 9.42
C ASP A 32 5.88 19.75 9.86
N ALA A 33 4.59 19.88 9.51
CA ALA A 33 3.56 18.84 9.67
C ALA A 33 3.98 17.44 9.17
N CYS A 34 4.95 17.36 8.24
CA CYS A 34 5.49 16.09 7.80
C CYS A 34 6.29 15.39 8.91
N SER A 35 7.19 16.11 9.58
CA SER A 35 8.06 15.54 10.62
C SER A 35 7.26 15.05 11.84
N ASP A 36 6.15 15.71 12.15
CA ASP A 36 5.28 15.40 13.29
C ASP A 36 4.58 14.03 13.19
N LEU A 37 4.44 13.47 11.99
CA LEU A 37 3.80 12.17 11.78
C LEU A 37 4.48 11.03 12.54
N THR A 38 5.77 11.16 12.86
CA THR A 38 6.49 10.16 13.68
C THR A 38 5.98 10.05 15.11
N GLY A 39 5.30 11.09 15.63
CA GLY A 39 4.78 11.14 17.00
C GLY A 39 3.36 10.61 17.17
N LEU A 40 2.71 10.11 16.11
CA LEU A 40 1.32 9.67 16.18
C LEU A 40 1.15 8.41 17.07
N PRO A 41 0.22 8.42 18.04
CA PRO A 41 -0.05 7.26 18.88
C PRO A 41 -0.93 6.24 18.13
N LEU A 42 -0.32 5.46 17.26
CA LEU A 42 -1.00 4.50 16.40
C LEU A 42 -0.95 3.09 17.01
N ILE A 43 -2.08 2.37 16.98
CA ILE A 43 -2.15 0.98 17.40
C ILE A 43 -1.76 0.09 16.21
N ASP A 44 -0.88 -0.87 16.44
CA ASP A 44 -0.41 -1.84 15.42
C ASP A 44 0.20 -1.18 14.16
N LEU A 45 0.70 0.04 14.28
CA LEU A 45 1.34 0.80 13.21
C LEU A 45 2.46 1.66 13.80
N PHE A 46 3.66 1.51 13.25
CA PHE A 46 4.83 2.28 13.62
C PHE A 46 5.36 3.05 12.40
N ILE A 47 5.42 4.39 12.51
CA ILE A 47 6.04 5.23 11.49
C ILE A 47 7.54 5.30 11.76
N SER A 48 8.32 4.60 10.94
CA SER A 48 9.76 4.49 11.10
C SER A 48 10.52 5.71 10.58
N SER A 49 9.92 6.45 9.63
CA SER A 49 10.49 7.69 9.10
C SER A 49 9.40 8.55 8.49
N SER A 50 9.45 9.85 8.75
CA SER A 50 8.68 10.85 8.02
C SER A 50 9.61 12.00 7.66
N GLN A 51 9.73 12.30 6.36
CA GLN A 51 10.70 13.27 5.85
C GLN A 51 10.10 14.06 4.70
N ARG A 52 10.19 15.39 4.80
CA ARG A 52 9.90 16.28 3.67
C ARG A 52 11.05 16.19 2.67
N LEU A 53 10.71 15.90 1.41
CA LEU A 53 11.65 15.86 0.30
C LEU A 53 11.41 17.06 -0.62
N PRO A 54 12.46 17.80 -1.02
CA PRO A 54 12.32 18.88 -1.98
C PRO A 54 11.94 18.34 -3.36
N ALA A 55 11.38 19.21 -4.21
CA ALA A 55 11.11 18.87 -5.60
C ALA A 55 12.41 18.46 -6.32
N SER A 56 12.33 17.43 -7.15
CA SER A 56 13.47 16.91 -7.91
C SER A 56 13.03 16.34 -9.26
N GLY A 57 13.53 16.95 -10.34
CA GLY A 57 13.13 16.62 -11.70
C GLY A 57 11.62 16.82 -11.86
N GLU A 58 10.91 15.75 -12.18
CA GLU A 58 9.45 15.80 -12.32
C GLU A 58 8.73 15.50 -10.98
N VAL A 59 9.41 15.03 -9.94
CA VAL A 59 8.75 14.72 -8.67
C VAL A 59 8.57 16.03 -7.87
N PRO A 60 7.34 16.44 -7.52
CA PRO A 60 7.11 17.64 -6.72
C PRO A 60 7.64 17.47 -5.30
N ALA A 61 7.75 18.57 -4.56
CA ALA A 61 8.00 18.50 -3.12
C ALA A 61 6.87 17.71 -2.45
N HIS A 62 7.23 16.84 -1.50
CA HIS A 62 6.27 15.95 -0.85
C HIS A 62 6.81 15.45 0.49
N CYS A 63 5.90 15.03 1.35
CA CYS A 63 6.24 14.27 2.55
C CYS A 63 6.31 12.78 2.20
N ARG A 64 7.45 12.14 2.53
CA ARG A 64 7.64 10.69 2.41
C ARG A 64 7.57 10.05 3.79
N VAL A 65 6.61 9.14 3.94
CA VAL A 65 6.36 8.40 5.18
C VAL A 65 6.66 6.93 4.94
N LYS A 66 7.47 6.34 5.82
CA LYS A 66 7.74 4.90 5.87
C LYS A 66 7.26 4.36 7.19
N GLY A 67 6.70 3.16 7.17
CA GLY A 67 6.23 2.53 8.38
C GLY A 67 6.10 1.03 8.27
N VAL A 68 5.76 0.43 9.41
CA VAL A 68 5.53 -1.00 9.59
C VAL A 68 4.16 -1.17 10.24
N ILE A 69 3.30 -1.97 9.63
CA ILE A 69 2.00 -2.37 10.17
C ILE A 69 2.15 -3.77 10.78
N GLU A 70 1.54 -3.95 11.94
CA GLU A 70 1.71 -5.10 12.82
C GLU A 70 3.21 -5.35 13.06
N THR A 71 3.72 -6.51 12.62
CA THR A 71 5.10 -6.93 12.87
C THR A 71 6.03 -6.77 11.68
N GLU A 72 5.51 -6.79 10.45
CA GLU A 72 6.36 -6.96 9.25
C GLU A 72 5.82 -6.38 7.94
N ILE A 73 4.61 -5.82 7.90
CA ILE A 73 4.07 -5.24 6.65
C ILE A 73 4.65 -3.84 6.49
N GLN A 74 5.63 -3.69 5.59
CA GLN A 74 6.25 -2.41 5.33
C GLN A 74 5.47 -1.65 4.26
N PHE A 75 5.42 -0.33 4.39
CA PHE A 75 4.83 0.55 3.38
C PHE A 75 5.65 1.83 3.19
N GLU A 76 5.47 2.44 2.02
CA GLU A 76 5.93 3.79 1.72
C GLU A 76 4.75 4.59 1.17
N LEU A 77 4.41 5.66 1.87
CA LEU A 77 3.36 6.63 1.54
C LEU A 77 4.00 7.95 1.14
N LEU A 78 3.56 8.49 0.01
CA LEU A 78 3.99 9.78 -0.54
C LEU A 78 2.79 10.73 -0.51
N LEU A 79 2.96 11.87 0.15
CA LEU A 79 1.94 12.88 0.38
C LEU A 79 2.38 14.19 -0.30
N PRO A 80 1.68 14.68 -1.34
CA PRO A 80 1.88 16.03 -1.84
C PRO A 80 1.83 17.06 -0.72
N GLU A 81 2.47 18.22 -0.91
CA GLU A 81 2.29 19.35 0.00
C GLU A 81 0.78 19.71 0.13
N PRO A 82 0.33 20.23 1.29
CA PRO A 82 -1.10 20.47 1.56
C PRO A 82 -1.84 21.30 0.49
N ASP A 83 -1.16 22.25 -0.15
CA ASP A 83 -1.68 23.09 -1.22
C ASP A 83 -1.72 22.40 -2.61
N GLU A 84 -0.96 21.31 -2.78
CA GLU A 84 -0.86 20.54 -4.02
C GLU A 84 -1.73 19.25 -3.99
N TRP A 85 -2.26 18.87 -2.84
CA TRP A 85 -3.10 17.68 -2.71
C TRP A 85 -4.50 17.91 -3.30
N ASN A 86 -4.93 17.00 -4.16
CA ASN A 86 -6.19 17.11 -4.90
C ASN A 86 -7.39 16.43 -4.19
N GLY A 87 -7.22 16.03 -2.93
CA GLY A 87 -8.22 15.30 -2.15
C GLY A 87 -8.28 13.79 -2.40
N ARG A 88 -7.43 13.25 -3.29
CA ARG A 88 -7.51 11.84 -3.75
C ARG A 88 -6.33 11.00 -3.27
N PHE A 89 -6.62 9.73 -3.07
CA PHE A 89 -5.66 8.69 -2.71
C PHE A 89 -5.58 7.64 -3.82
N LEU A 90 -4.37 7.18 -4.15
CA LEU A 90 -4.13 6.13 -5.14
C LEU A 90 -3.10 5.11 -4.63
N MET A 91 -3.54 3.89 -4.34
CA MET A 91 -2.65 2.79 -4.02
C MET A 91 -2.14 2.09 -5.29
N GLY A 92 -0.84 1.80 -5.33
CA GLY A 92 -0.23 0.96 -6.35
C GLY A 92 -0.07 -0.47 -5.86
N GLY A 93 -0.49 -1.44 -6.66
CA GLY A 93 -0.18 -2.85 -6.44
C GLY A 93 1.31 -3.18 -6.64
N GLY A 94 1.65 -4.45 -6.46
CA GLY A 94 3.00 -4.99 -6.70
C GLY A 94 3.06 -6.04 -7.80
N GLY A 95 4.24 -6.62 -8.04
CA GLY A 95 4.49 -7.68 -9.02
C GLY A 95 5.07 -8.96 -8.40
N GLY A 96 4.83 -10.10 -9.04
CA GLY A 96 5.36 -11.38 -8.60
C GLY A 96 4.91 -11.76 -7.19
N PHE A 97 5.83 -12.28 -6.38
CA PHE A 97 5.63 -12.65 -4.98
C PHE A 97 5.92 -11.49 -3.99
N VAL A 98 5.90 -10.21 -4.42
CA VAL A 98 6.11 -8.94 -3.67
C VAL A 98 6.56 -9.12 -2.20
N GLY A 99 7.53 -8.40 -1.67
CA GLY A 99 8.89 -8.89 -1.38
C GLY A 99 9.85 -7.72 -1.18
N THR A 100 9.44 -6.56 -1.69
CA THR A 100 10.01 -5.24 -1.51
C THR A 100 8.85 -4.23 -1.55
N VAL A 101 9.00 -3.06 -0.92
CA VAL A 101 7.95 -2.04 -0.96
C VAL A 101 7.77 -1.56 -2.41
N GLN A 102 6.66 -2.00 -3.02
CA GLN A 102 6.33 -1.70 -4.40
C GLN A 102 5.09 -0.82 -4.46
N ASN A 103 5.14 0.19 -5.34
CA ASN A 103 4.03 1.08 -5.63
C ASN A 103 3.94 1.27 -7.15
N GLN A 104 3.17 0.39 -7.81
CA GLN A 104 3.01 0.48 -9.25
C GLN A 104 2.24 1.73 -9.70
N ALA A 105 1.56 2.49 -8.83
CA ALA A 105 0.94 3.76 -9.22
C ALA A 105 1.97 4.81 -9.68
N ARG A 106 3.23 4.67 -9.23
CA ARG A 106 4.34 5.54 -9.63
C ARG A 106 4.90 5.25 -11.02
N THR A 107 4.60 4.09 -11.60
CA THR A 107 5.29 3.57 -12.79
C THR A 107 4.35 3.02 -13.86
N LEU A 108 3.17 2.51 -13.49
CA LEU A 108 2.14 2.15 -14.45
C LEU A 108 1.64 3.41 -15.15
N TYR A 109 1.60 3.34 -16.47
CA TYR A 109 1.35 4.43 -17.44
C TYR A 109 2.59 5.27 -17.77
N SER A 110 3.46 4.74 -18.63
CA SER A 110 4.60 5.45 -19.25
C SER A 110 4.24 6.77 -19.95
N HIS A 111 2.95 7.07 -20.16
CA HIS A 111 2.43 8.28 -20.81
C HIS A 111 1.50 9.13 -19.93
N GLY A 112 1.44 8.88 -18.61
CA GLY A 112 0.63 9.69 -17.67
C GLY A 112 0.77 9.35 -16.18
N GLY A 113 1.64 8.41 -15.84
CA GLY A 113 1.85 7.76 -14.54
C GLY A 113 2.61 8.63 -13.55
N ARG A 114 2.10 9.83 -13.28
CA ARG A 114 2.71 10.75 -12.32
C ARG A 114 1.66 11.19 -11.30
N PRO A 115 1.07 10.28 -10.50
CA PRO A 115 -0.05 10.64 -9.64
C PRO A 115 0.34 11.70 -8.61
N LEU A 116 1.57 11.65 -8.10
CA LEU A 116 2.06 12.66 -7.15
C LEU A 116 2.05 14.08 -7.76
N GLN A 117 2.47 14.24 -9.03
CA GLN A 117 2.39 15.52 -9.76
C GLN A 117 0.96 15.98 -10.02
N ARG A 118 0.03 15.03 -10.07
CA ARG A 118 -1.40 15.30 -10.25
C ARG A 118 -2.10 15.54 -8.92
N GLY A 119 -1.36 15.61 -7.81
CA GLY A 119 -1.87 15.86 -6.47
C GLY A 119 -2.43 14.64 -5.75
N TYR A 120 -2.18 13.41 -6.20
CA TYR A 120 -2.60 12.20 -5.48
C TYR A 120 -1.62 11.88 -4.35
N ALA A 121 -2.15 11.59 -3.17
CA ALA A 121 -1.41 10.81 -2.17
C ALA A 121 -1.28 9.36 -2.67
N THR A 122 -0.09 8.76 -2.59
CA THR A 122 0.13 7.38 -3.10
C THR A 122 0.87 6.49 -2.13
N VAL A 123 0.46 5.22 -2.05
CA VAL A 123 1.10 4.22 -1.17
C VAL A 123 1.41 2.93 -1.91
N GLY A 124 2.43 2.22 -1.41
CA GLY A 124 2.70 0.83 -1.76
C GLY A 124 3.23 0.04 -0.57
N THR A 125 3.30 -1.28 -0.70
CA THR A 125 3.67 -2.21 0.39
C THR A 125 4.57 -3.34 -0.11
N ASP A 126 5.35 -3.94 0.80
CA ASP A 126 6.07 -5.19 0.56
C ASP A 126 5.22 -6.44 0.74
N THR A 127 3.97 -6.26 1.17
CA THR A 127 2.99 -7.31 1.46
C THR A 127 3.31 -8.25 2.62
N GLY A 128 4.21 -7.84 3.52
CA GLY A 128 4.46 -8.55 4.78
C GLY A 128 5.62 -9.55 4.76
N HIS A 129 6.59 -9.36 3.86
CA HIS A 129 7.87 -10.08 3.88
C HIS A 129 8.89 -9.42 2.95
N VAL A 130 10.17 -9.79 3.14
CA VAL A 130 11.27 -9.42 2.26
C VAL A 130 11.73 -10.63 1.46
N GLY A 131 11.90 -10.47 0.15
CA GLY A 131 12.35 -11.52 -0.76
C GLY A 131 12.35 -11.10 -2.23
N GLY A 132 12.98 -11.91 -3.08
CA GLY A 132 12.96 -11.71 -4.52
C GLY A 132 11.55 -11.86 -5.12
N GLY A 133 11.28 -11.16 -6.22
CA GLY A 133 9.94 -11.15 -6.86
C GLY A 133 9.47 -12.51 -7.39
N ILE A 134 10.34 -13.50 -7.49
CA ILE A 134 10.03 -14.88 -7.88
C ILE A 134 10.28 -15.90 -6.74
N GLU A 135 10.70 -15.43 -5.56
CA GLU A 135 10.97 -16.26 -4.40
C GLU A 135 9.69 -16.45 -3.57
N ALA A 136 9.45 -17.69 -3.14
CA ALA A 136 8.27 -18.05 -2.34
C ALA A 136 8.60 -18.76 -1.01
N SER A 137 9.89 -18.88 -0.66
CA SER A 137 10.33 -19.59 0.55
C SER A 137 9.78 -18.95 1.84
N TRP A 138 9.56 -17.63 1.83
CA TRP A 138 8.92 -16.88 2.91
C TRP A 138 7.52 -17.39 3.29
N ALA A 139 6.83 -18.05 2.36
CA ALA A 139 5.48 -18.57 2.55
C ALA A 139 5.47 -19.97 3.18
N LEU A 140 6.57 -20.71 3.11
CA LEU A 140 6.63 -22.09 3.55
C LEU A 140 6.39 -22.17 5.06
N ASN A 141 5.37 -22.93 5.47
CA ASN A 141 4.95 -23.08 6.87
C ASN A 141 4.65 -21.76 7.60
N ASN A 142 4.34 -20.68 6.86
CA ASN A 142 4.02 -19.38 7.43
C ASN A 142 2.65 -18.88 6.94
N PRO A 143 1.55 -19.29 7.58
CA PRO A 143 0.20 -18.89 7.16
C PRO A 143 -0.05 -17.38 7.29
N THR A 144 0.59 -16.70 8.25
CA THR A 144 0.45 -15.25 8.42
C THR A 144 0.95 -14.51 7.19
N ARG A 145 2.15 -14.82 6.70
CA ARG A 145 2.69 -14.21 5.48
C ARG A 145 1.90 -14.58 4.24
N GLN A 146 1.42 -15.83 4.15
CA GLN A 146 0.52 -16.24 3.05
C GLN A 146 -0.75 -15.37 3.01
N MET A 147 -1.36 -15.10 4.17
CA MET A 147 -2.53 -14.22 4.27
C MET A 147 -2.17 -12.75 3.99
N ASN A 148 -1.03 -12.27 4.47
CA ASN A 148 -0.56 -10.90 4.22
C ASN A 148 -0.38 -10.65 2.73
N TRP A 149 0.39 -11.50 2.05
CA TRP A 149 0.58 -11.42 0.61
C TRP A 149 -0.72 -11.66 -0.16
N GLY A 150 -1.56 -12.58 0.31
CA GLY A 150 -2.81 -12.97 -0.36
C GLY A 150 -3.85 -11.85 -0.41
N TYR A 151 -4.11 -11.22 0.74
CA TYR A 151 -5.18 -10.22 0.86
C TYR A 151 -5.03 -9.20 2.01
N ARG A 152 -4.34 -9.50 3.12
CA ARG A 152 -4.39 -8.59 4.30
C ARG A 152 -3.56 -7.33 4.10
N ALA A 153 -2.36 -7.45 3.53
CA ALA A 153 -1.40 -6.34 3.58
C ALA A 153 -1.83 -5.14 2.75
N VAL A 154 -2.51 -5.38 1.63
CA VAL A 154 -3.05 -4.31 0.77
C VAL A 154 -4.14 -3.54 1.52
N HIS A 155 -5.14 -4.23 2.06
CA HIS A 155 -6.19 -3.66 2.89
C HIS A 155 -5.63 -2.89 4.12
N LEU A 156 -4.76 -3.52 4.91
CA LEU A 156 -4.21 -2.88 6.10
C LEU A 156 -3.36 -1.64 5.76
N THR A 157 -2.62 -1.68 4.66
CA THR A 157 -1.87 -0.51 4.18
C THR A 157 -2.81 0.60 3.71
N THR A 158 -3.95 0.25 3.12
CA THR A 158 -4.99 1.22 2.71
C THR A 158 -5.58 1.95 3.91
N GLU A 159 -5.99 1.21 4.94
CA GLU A 159 -6.55 1.77 6.17
C GLU A 159 -5.52 2.67 6.91
N ALA A 160 -4.26 2.20 6.99
CA ALA A 160 -3.17 2.97 7.57
C ALA A 160 -2.91 4.27 6.78
N ALA A 161 -2.85 4.19 5.45
CA ALA A 161 -2.63 5.34 4.59
C ALA A 161 -3.76 6.37 4.72
N LYS A 162 -5.03 5.94 4.67
CA LYS A 162 -6.19 6.84 4.85
C LYS A 162 -6.16 7.55 6.20
N SER A 163 -5.76 6.85 7.26
CA SER A 163 -5.61 7.45 8.59
C SER A 163 -4.51 8.50 8.63
N ILE A 164 -3.32 8.19 8.09
CA ILE A 164 -2.20 9.15 8.03
C ILE A 164 -2.55 10.36 7.15
N ILE A 165 -3.22 10.14 6.01
CA ILE A 165 -3.70 11.21 5.13
C ILE A 165 -4.67 12.14 5.87
N ALA A 166 -5.60 11.58 6.65
CA ALA A 166 -6.56 12.37 7.42
C ALA A 166 -5.88 13.25 8.48
N GLU A 167 -4.87 12.72 9.17
CA GLU A 167 -4.08 13.49 10.14
C GLU A 167 -3.23 14.57 9.44
N TYR A 168 -2.55 14.22 8.34
CA TYR A 168 -1.64 15.14 7.64
C TYR A 168 -2.35 16.33 6.98
N TYR A 169 -3.51 16.10 6.34
CA TYR A 169 -4.27 17.16 5.66
C TYR A 169 -5.42 17.73 6.50
N GLY A 170 -5.66 17.20 7.72
CA GLY A 170 -6.75 17.60 8.59
C GLY A 170 -8.15 17.21 8.09
N ARG A 171 -8.25 16.32 7.09
CA ARG A 171 -9.52 15.83 6.50
C ARG A 171 -9.34 14.51 5.76
N ALA A 172 -10.41 13.72 5.71
CA ALA A 172 -10.44 12.46 4.96
C ALA A 172 -10.32 12.67 3.43
N THR A 173 -9.92 11.61 2.72
CA THR A 173 -9.89 11.54 1.25
C THR A 173 -11.31 11.68 0.67
N ASP A 174 -11.46 12.41 -0.44
CA ASP A 174 -12.73 12.45 -1.20
C ASP A 174 -12.98 11.16 -1.96
N TYR A 175 -11.91 10.61 -2.56
CA TYR A 175 -11.95 9.39 -3.34
C TYR A 175 -10.66 8.61 -3.20
N SER A 176 -10.78 7.29 -3.20
CA SER A 176 -9.69 6.31 -3.11
C SER A 176 -9.67 5.43 -4.35
N TYR A 177 -8.49 5.25 -4.93
CA TYR A 177 -8.30 4.47 -6.14
C TYR A 177 -7.23 3.39 -5.97
N PHE A 178 -7.33 2.31 -6.73
CA PHE A 178 -6.30 1.29 -6.83
C PHE A 178 -5.88 1.06 -8.28
N VAL A 179 -4.59 0.90 -8.52
CA VAL A 179 -4.06 0.47 -9.83
C VAL A 179 -3.00 -0.62 -9.66
N GLY A 180 -3.09 -1.67 -10.46
CA GLY A 180 -2.06 -2.70 -10.49
C GLY A 180 -2.08 -3.55 -11.75
N CYS A 181 -0.92 -4.13 -12.06
CA CYS A 181 -0.69 -5.05 -13.16
C CYS A 181 -0.08 -6.37 -12.66
N SER A 182 -0.38 -7.50 -13.31
CA SER A 182 0.09 -8.84 -12.92
C SER A 182 -0.42 -9.21 -11.52
N ARG A 183 0.47 -9.46 -10.54
CA ARG A 183 0.08 -9.64 -9.14
C ARG A 183 -0.76 -8.47 -8.66
N GLY A 184 -0.42 -7.24 -9.04
CA GLY A 184 -1.13 -6.02 -8.72
C GLY A 184 -2.55 -6.01 -9.27
N GLY A 185 -2.77 -6.53 -10.48
CA GLY A 185 -4.12 -6.71 -11.01
C GLY A 185 -4.91 -7.77 -10.22
N GLY A 186 -4.23 -8.82 -9.76
CA GLY A 186 -4.83 -9.80 -8.85
C GLY A 186 -5.16 -9.23 -7.47
N GLN A 187 -4.32 -8.34 -6.93
CA GLN A 187 -4.58 -7.58 -5.70
C GLN A 187 -5.79 -6.65 -5.88
N ALA A 188 -5.85 -5.93 -7.00
CA ALA A 188 -6.97 -5.08 -7.38
C ALA A 188 -8.31 -5.84 -7.38
N MET A 189 -8.34 -7.04 -7.97
CA MET A 189 -9.52 -7.91 -7.93
C MET A 189 -9.80 -8.47 -6.53
N MET A 190 -8.78 -8.64 -5.69
CA MET A 190 -9.00 -9.10 -4.32
C MET A 190 -9.63 -8.03 -3.44
N GLU A 191 -9.17 -6.78 -3.57
CA GLU A 191 -9.78 -5.64 -2.90
C GLU A 191 -11.25 -5.50 -3.28
N SER A 192 -11.60 -5.57 -4.58
CA SER A 192 -13.00 -5.45 -5.01
C SER A 192 -13.93 -6.54 -4.47
N GLN A 193 -13.41 -7.75 -4.21
CA GLN A 193 -14.21 -8.89 -3.77
C GLN A 193 -14.29 -9.02 -2.25
N ARG A 194 -13.20 -8.68 -1.54
CA ARG A 194 -13.08 -8.91 -0.09
C ARG A 194 -13.18 -7.63 0.74
N TYR A 195 -12.74 -6.51 0.18
CA TYR A 195 -12.71 -5.20 0.83
C TYR A 195 -13.35 -4.15 -0.09
N PRO A 196 -14.64 -4.30 -0.43
CA PRO A 196 -15.29 -3.45 -1.44
C PRO A 196 -15.36 -1.97 -1.06
N ASP A 197 -15.16 -1.65 0.22
CA ASP A 197 -15.19 -0.28 0.75
C ASP A 197 -13.81 0.41 0.73
N ASP A 198 -12.74 -0.31 0.33
CA ASP A 198 -11.39 0.24 0.33
C ASP A 198 -11.18 1.26 -0.81
N PHE A 199 -11.83 1.09 -1.96
CA PHE A 199 -11.61 1.92 -3.14
C PHE A 199 -12.89 2.21 -3.92
N ASP A 200 -13.05 3.46 -4.34
CA ASP A 200 -14.13 3.93 -5.22
C ASP A 200 -13.89 3.54 -6.69
N GLY A 201 -12.62 3.32 -7.07
CA GLY A 201 -12.25 2.95 -8.44
C GLY A 201 -11.01 2.06 -8.51
N ILE A 202 -11.09 1.01 -9.31
CA ILE A 202 -10.05 -0.02 -9.40
C ILE A 202 -9.68 -0.25 -10.87
N VAL A 203 -8.37 -0.23 -11.17
CA VAL A 203 -7.82 -0.66 -12.45
C VAL A 203 -7.00 -1.93 -12.26
N ALA A 204 -7.54 -3.05 -12.76
CA ALA A 204 -6.93 -4.37 -12.68
C ALA A 204 -6.38 -4.81 -14.04
N ALA A 205 -5.10 -4.54 -14.31
CA ALA A 205 -4.44 -4.94 -15.56
C ALA A 205 -3.79 -6.33 -15.45
N ALA A 206 -3.88 -7.15 -16.50
CA ALA A 206 -3.33 -8.51 -16.57
C ALA A 206 -3.43 -9.29 -15.24
N PRO A 207 -4.63 -9.41 -14.64
CA PRO A 207 -4.77 -9.79 -13.24
C PRO A 207 -4.36 -11.25 -13.01
N ALA A 208 -3.35 -11.47 -12.15
CA ALA A 208 -3.01 -12.80 -11.64
C ALA A 208 -3.97 -13.18 -10.49
N TYR A 209 -5.26 -13.29 -10.78
CA TYR A 209 -6.33 -13.48 -9.79
C TYR A 209 -6.46 -14.91 -9.29
N ASN A 210 -6.14 -15.91 -10.13
CA ASN A 210 -6.09 -17.31 -9.74
C ASN A 210 -4.63 -17.77 -9.68
N TRP A 211 -3.95 -17.45 -8.59
CA TRP A 211 -2.50 -17.63 -8.48
C TRP A 211 -2.07 -19.09 -8.65
N THR A 212 -2.80 -20.04 -8.06
CA THR A 212 -2.47 -21.47 -8.16
C THR A 212 -2.61 -22.00 -9.58
N ALA A 213 -3.68 -21.65 -10.29
CA ALA A 213 -3.84 -22.06 -11.68
C ALA A 213 -2.81 -21.36 -12.58
N PHE A 214 -2.54 -20.08 -12.33
CA PHE A 214 -1.56 -19.28 -13.05
C PHE A 214 -0.14 -19.87 -12.94
N THR A 215 0.33 -20.19 -11.72
CA THR A 215 1.64 -20.80 -11.51
C THR A 215 1.72 -22.22 -12.05
N THR A 216 0.63 -23.00 -11.95
CA THR A 216 0.53 -24.33 -12.56
C THR A 216 0.64 -24.25 -14.08
N GLY A 217 0.04 -23.24 -14.71
CA GLY A 217 0.13 -22.99 -16.14
C GLY A 217 1.57 -22.76 -16.61
N PHE A 218 2.38 -22.04 -15.84
CA PHE A 218 3.82 -21.88 -16.15
C PHE A 218 4.57 -23.21 -16.13
N LEU A 219 4.29 -24.08 -15.16
CA LEU A 219 4.91 -25.41 -15.09
C LEU A 219 4.52 -26.28 -16.29
N GLN A 220 3.24 -26.27 -16.67
CA GLN A 220 2.76 -27.00 -17.85
C GLN A 220 3.41 -26.48 -19.14
N ALA A 221 3.53 -25.16 -19.30
CA ALA A 221 4.21 -24.56 -20.45
C ALA A 221 5.69 -24.97 -20.51
N GLN A 222 6.39 -24.94 -19.37
CA GLN A 222 7.77 -25.41 -19.25
C GLN A 222 7.92 -26.89 -19.66
N GLN A 223 7.07 -27.77 -19.14
CA GLN A 223 7.07 -29.19 -19.49
C GLN A 223 6.79 -29.43 -20.99
N ALA A 224 5.93 -28.61 -21.60
CA ALA A 224 5.62 -28.72 -23.01
C ALA A 224 6.78 -28.23 -23.91
N MET A 225 7.49 -27.17 -23.50
CA MET A 225 8.65 -26.64 -24.23
C MET A 225 9.89 -27.53 -24.08
N PHE A 226 10.04 -28.18 -22.93
CA PHE A 226 11.20 -29.01 -22.57
C PHE A 226 10.77 -30.41 -22.08
N PRO A 227 10.17 -31.25 -22.96
CA PRO A 227 9.60 -32.54 -22.55
C PRO A 227 10.62 -33.54 -22.01
N ASN A 228 11.90 -33.38 -22.36
CA ASN A 228 12.99 -34.25 -21.91
C ASN A 228 13.76 -33.71 -20.69
N GLY A 229 13.40 -32.52 -20.18
CA GLY A 229 14.04 -31.92 -19.00
C GLY A 229 15.48 -31.41 -19.21
N GLU A 230 16.04 -31.56 -20.41
CA GLU A 230 17.33 -30.98 -20.77
C GLU A 230 17.11 -29.54 -21.23
N GLY A 231 17.84 -28.58 -20.65
CA GLY A 231 17.76 -27.15 -20.99
C GLY A 231 18.29 -26.79 -22.40
N GLY A 232 18.40 -27.77 -23.29
CA GLY A 232 18.76 -27.60 -24.69
C GLY A 232 17.52 -27.38 -25.54
N ASP A 233 17.66 -26.49 -26.51
CA ASP A 233 16.73 -26.05 -27.56
C ASP A 233 15.23 -26.33 -27.32
N PRO A 234 14.44 -25.29 -26.99
CA PRO A 234 13.00 -25.45 -26.84
C PRO A 234 12.39 -26.05 -28.11
N VAL A 235 11.36 -26.88 -27.96
CA VAL A 235 10.61 -27.39 -29.11
C VAL A 235 9.83 -26.22 -29.73
N VAL A 236 10.48 -25.47 -30.62
CA VAL A 236 9.81 -24.50 -31.49
C VAL A 236 9.22 -25.28 -32.65
N ARG A 237 7.90 -25.50 -32.62
CA ARG A 237 7.21 -26.01 -33.81
C ARG A 237 7.22 -24.86 -34.82
N GLU A 238 7.83 -25.05 -35.98
CA GLU A 238 7.58 -24.15 -37.11
C GLU A 238 6.07 -24.14 -37.37
N GLU A 239 5.45 -22.98 -37.28
CA GLU A 239 4.02 -22.82 -37.56
C GLU A 239 3.75 -23.20 -39.02
N THR A 240 2.87 -24.18 -39.24
CA THR A 240 2.26 -24.50 -40.53
C THR A 240 1.06 -23.60 -40.82
#